data_AF-A0A1B9NJH0-F1
#
_entry.id   AF-A0A1B9NJH0-F1
#
_cell.length_a   1.000
_cell.length_b   1.000
_cell.length_c   1.000
_cell.angle_alpha   90.00
_cell.angle_beta   90.00
_cell.angle_gamma   90.00
#
_symmetry.space_group_name_H-M   'P 1'
#
loop_
_entity.id
_entity.type
_entity.pdbx_description
1 polymer ?
#
loop_
_entity_poly.entity_id
_entity_poly.type
_entity_poly.pdbx_seq_one_letter_code
_entity_poly.pdbx_strand_id
1 'polypeptide(L)' 'MKNKAIEKAIFIAGSQKKLADACGKTQTSVWKWLHGLSDVSPEHVHLIVKATNGEVAACDIRPDLPELFPRKRVSNERS' A
#
# COMPACT_ATOMS: atom_id res chain seq x y z
N MET A 1 -0.01 10.52 13.52
CA MET A 1 0.01 9.05 13.54
C MET A 1 0.51 8.56 12.20
N LYS A 2 1.24 7.44 12.14
CA LYS A 2 1.72 6.88 10.86
C LYS A 2 0.73 5.86 10.31
N ASN A 3 0.56 5.84 8.99
CA ASN A 3 -0.18 4.79 8.30
C ASN A 3 0.61 3.48 8.35
N LYS A 4 0.14 2.52 9.15
CA LYS A 4 0.81 1.22 9.37
C LYS A 4 0.97 0.40 8.10
N ALA A 5 0.03 0.49 7.15
CA ALA A 5 0.12 -0.23 5.89
C ALA A 5 1.27 0.31 5.03
N ILE A 6 1.40 1.63 4.96
CA ILE A 6 2.52 2.29 4.27
C ILE A 6 3.85 2.04 4.97
N GLU A 7 3.87 2.05 6.30
CA GLU A 7 5.07 1.71 7.07
C GLU A 7 5.56 0.28 6.78
N LYS A 8 4.65 -0.70 6.78
CA LYS A 8 4.96 -2.09 6.39
C LYS A 8 5.44 -2.15 4.93
N ALA A 9 4.82 -1.39 4.02
CA ALA A 9 5.23 -1.36 2.62
C ALA A 9 6.65 -0.80 2.44
N ILE A 10 6.99 0.26 3.17
CA ILE A 10 8.35 0.84 3.17
C ILE A 10 9.36 -0.16 3.72
N PHE A 11 9.02 -0.88 4.79
CA PHE A 11 9.89 -1.89 5.39
C PHE A 11 10.20 -3.02 4.40
N ILE A 12 9.18 -3.54 3.70
CA ILE A 12 9.35 -4.61 2.70
C ILE A 12 10.13 -4.12 1.47
N ALA A 13 9.81 -2.93 0.97
CA ALA A 13 10.55 -2.31 -0.14
C ALA A 13 11.99 -1.91 0.25
N GLY A 14 12.28 -1.81 1.55
CA GLY A 14 13.57 -1.46 2.14
C GLY A 14 13.79 0.03 2.36
N SER A 15 13.10 0.92 1.64
CA SER A 15 13.13 2.37 1.90
C SER A 15 11.97 3.12 1.25
N GLN A 16 11.71 4.35 1.69
CA GLN A 16 10.70 5.23 1.07
C GLN A 16 11.02 5.50 -0.40
N LYS A 17 12.31 5.67 -0.74
CA LYS A 17 12.76 5.90 -2.11
C LYS A 17 12.52 4.68 -2.98
N LYS A 18 12.86 3.47 -2.51
CA LYS A 18 12.63 2.23 -3.26
C LYS A 18 11.14 1.98 -3.51
N LEU A 19 10.30 2.22 -2.50
CA LEU A 19 8.85 2.11 -2.67
C LEU A 19 8.33 3.15 -3.67
N ALA A 20 8.84 4.38 -3.62
CA ALA A 20 8.47 5.44 -4.55
C ALA A 20 8.86 5.09 -6.00
N ASP A 21 10.10 4.64 -6.21
CA ASP A 21 10.61 4.23 -7.51
C ASP A 21 9.76 3.07 -8.09
N ALA A 22 9.39 2.07 -7.26
CA ALA A 22 8.50 0.98 -7.66
C ALA A 22 7.08 1.42 -8.04
N CYS A 23 6.61 2.54 -7.47
CA CYS A 23 5.29 3.12 -7.76
C CYS A 23 5.33 4.24 -8.82
N GLY A 24 6.51 4.57 -9.37
CA GLY A 24 6.68 5.73 -10.26
C GLY A 24 6.36 7.08 -9.59
N LYS A 25 6.64 7.20 -8.29
CA LYS A 25 6.39 8.39 -7.46
C LYS A 25 7.66 8.93 -6.83
N THR A 26 7.51 10.05 -6.12
CA THR A 26 8.60 10.67 -5.36
C THR A 26 8.64 10.15 -3.93
N GLN A 27 9.83 10.17 -3.31
CA GLN A 27 9.97 9.86 -1.87
C GLN A 27 9.04 10.74 -1.01
N THR A 28 8.89 12.02 -1.37
CA THR A 28 8.00 12.95 -0.68
C THR A 28 6.54 12.50 -0.72
N SER A 29 6.08 11.92 -1.83
CA SER A 29 4.73 11.33 -1.92
C SER A 29 4.55 10.22 -0.90
N VAL A 30 5.53 9.30 -0.80
CA VAL A 30 5.51 8.20 0.17
C VAL A 30 5.54 8.72 1.61
N TRP A 31 6.33 9.77 1.88
CA TRP A 31 6.34 10.42 3.19
C TRP A 31 4.97 11.00 3.55
N LYS A 32 4.30 11.69 2.62
CA LYS A 32 2.93 12.20 2.86
C LYS A 32 1.94 11.08 3.13
N TRP A 33 2.01 9.96 2.41
CA TRP A 33 1.18 8.77 2.66
C TRP A 33 1.44 8.17 4.03
N LEU A 34 2.71 8.06 4.42
CA LEU A 34 3.10 7.55 5.74
C LEU A 34 2.55 8.42 6.87
N HIS A 35 2.55 9.74 6.70
CA HIS A 35 2.10 10.69 7.72
C HIS A 35 0.60 11.05 7.63
N GLY A 36 -0.14 10.47 6.68
CA GLY A 36 -1.56 10.77 6.47
C GLY A 36 -1.84 12.19 5.99
N LEU A 37 -0.85 12.84 5.37
CA LEU A 37 -1.00 14.18 4.78
C LEU A 37 -1.63 14.11 3.38
N SER A 38 -1.60 12.93 2.76
CA SER A 38 -2.30 12.64 1.51
C SER A 38 -2.59 11.16 1.43
N ASP A 39 -3.63 10.78 0.69
CA ASP A 39 -3.93 9.38 0.41
C ASP A 39 -3.18 8.88 -0.83
N VAL A 40 -3.04 7.56 -0.91
CA VAL A 40 -2.58 6.89 -2.13
C VAL A 40 -3.73 6.91 -3.14
N SER A 41 -3.52 7.45 -4.34
CA SER A 41 -4.56 7.38 -5.38
C SER A 41 -4.94 5.92 -5.66
N PRO A 42 -6.23 5.59 -5.87
CA PRO A 42 -6.67 4.20 -6.07
C PRO A 42 -5.90 3.47 -7.18
N GLU A 43 -5.56 4.19 -8.24
CA GLU A 43 -4.76 3.70 -9.37
C GLU A 43 -3.32 3.28 -8.98
N HIS A 44 -2.75 3.77 -7.87
CA HIS A 44 -1.40 3.40 -7.42
C HIS A 44 -1.41 2.34 -6.32
N VAL A 45 -2.58 2.01 -5.75
CA VAL A 45 -2.69 1.03 -4.66
C VAL A 45 -2.17 -0.34 -5.10
N HIS A 46 -2.50 -0.77 -6.32
CA HIS A 46 -2.02 -2.05 -6.87
C HIS A 46 -0.49 -2.11 -7.02
N LEU A 47 0.17 -0.97 -7.27
CA LEU A 47 1.64 -0.90 -7.37
C LEU A 47 2.29 -1.15 -6.01
N ILE A 48 1.71 -0.63 -4.93
CA ILE A 48 2.19 -0.89 -3.56
C ILE A 48 1.99 -2.37 -3.20
N VAL A 49 0.83 -2.95 -3.53
CA VAL A 49 0.57 -4.38 -3.31
C VAL A 49 1.61 -5.22 -4.08
N LYS A 50 1.90 -4.88 -5.33
CA LYS A 50 2.92 -5.56 -6.14
C LYS A 50 4.33 -5.38 -5.58
N ALA A 51 4.70 -4.16 -5.18
CA ALA A 51 6.00 -3.85 -4.59
C ALA A 51 6.24 -4.57 -3.25
N THR A 52 5.16 -4.95 -2.57
CA THR A 52 5.18 -5.72 -1.32
C THR A 52 4.90 -7.20 -1.52
N ASN A 53 4.83 -7.67 -2.77
CA ASN A 53 4.51 -9.05 -3.12
C ASN A 53 3.20 -9.58 -2.46
N GLY A 54 2.21 -8.70 -2.28
CA GLY A 54 0.92 -9.04 -1.66
C GLY A 54 0.89 -9.01 -0.13
N GLU A 55 2.00 -8.75 0.54
CA GLU A 55 2.07 -8.66 2.01
C GLU A 55 1.29 -7.49 2.61
N VAL A 56 1.10 -6.42 1.84
CA VAL A 56 0.24 -5.30 2.20
C VAL A 56 -0.98 -5.35 1.29
N ALA A 57 -2.16 -5.54 1.88
CA ALA A 57 -3.40 -5.61 1.11
C ALA A 57 -3.89 -4.22 0.72
N ALA A 58 -4.56 -4.13 -0.43
CA ALA A 58 -5.14 -2.89 -0.93
C ALA A 58 -6.14 -2.26 0.06
N CYS A 59 -6.92 -3.10 0.75
CA CYS A 59 -7.90 -2.68 1.75
C CYS A 59 -7.26 -2.11 3.03
N ASP A 60 -5.99 -2.43 3.31
CA ASP A 60 -5.25 -1.85 4.44
C ASP A 60 -4.63 -0.50 4.07
N ILE A 61 -4.38 -0.27 2.77
CA ILE A 61 -3.86 1.01 2.24
C ILE A 61 -4.98 2.05 2.14
N ARG A 62 -6.13 1.65 1.60
CA ARG A 62 -7.33 2.49 1.42
C ARG A 62 -8.57 1.83 2.06
N PRO A 63 -8.65 1.79 3.40
CA PRO A 63 -9.81 1.25 4.10
C PRO A 63 -11.08 2.10 3.89
N ASP A 64 -10.92 3.33 3.41
CA ASP A 64 -11.98 4.26 3.03
C ASP A 64 -12.68 3.90 1.71
N LEU A 65 -12.11 3.00 0.90
CA LEU A 65 -12.67 2.56 -0.38
C LEU A 65 -12.97 1.05 -0.37
N PRO A 66 -13.88 0.56 0.47
CA PRO A 66 -14.18 -0.87 0.58
C PRO A 66 -14.81 -1.45 -0.69
N GLU A 67 -15.50 -0.64 -1.50
CA GLU A 67 -16.07 -1.07 -2.78
C GLU A 67 -15.00 -1.32 -3.85
N LEU A 68 -13.94 -0.51 -3.87
CA LEU A 68 -12.82 -0.67 -4.80
C LEU A 68 -11.79 -1.69 -4.30
N PHE A 69 -11.61 -1.79 -2.98
CA PHE A 69 -10.66 -2.69 -2.34
C PHE A 69 -11.37 -3.56 -1.30
N PRO A 70 -12.21 -4.52 -1.74
CA PRO A 70 -12.88 -5.40 -0.80
C PRO A 70 -11.85 -6.25 -0.07
N ARG A 71 -12.06 -6.42 1.25
CA ARG A 71 -11.24 -7.35 2.04
C ARG A 71 -11.55 -8.77 1.57
N LYS A 72 -10.70 -9.31 0.70
CA LYS A 72 -10.81 -10.71 0.27
C LYS A 72 -10.64 -11.59 1.50
N ARG A 73 -11.73 -12.22 1.93
CA ARG A 73 -11.64 -13.41 2.79
C ARG A 73 -10.90 -14.44 1.95
N VAL A 74 -9.70 -14.83 2.36
CA VAL A 74 -8.99 -15.94 1.71
C VAL A 74 -9.86 -17.18 1.96
N SER A 75 -10.66 -17.58 0.97
CA SER A 75 -11.27 -18.90 0.95
C SER A 75 -10.11 -19.88 0.82
N ASN A 76 -9.80 -20.54 1.93
CA ASN A 76 -8.84 -21.63 1.98
C ASN A 76 -9.43 -22.85 1.28
N GLU A 77 -9.55 -22.79 -0.04
CA GLU A 77 -9.80 -23.96 -0.90
C GLU A 77 -8.44 -24.41 -1.41
N ARG A 78 -7.69 -25.10 -0.54
CA ARG A 78 -6.71 -26.07 -1.02
C ARG A 78 -7.43 -27.42 -1.04
N SER A 79 -7.59 -27.89 -2.27
CA SER A 79 -7.97 -29.25 -2.68
C SER A 79 -7.26 -30.34 -1.89
#